data_AF-A0A1G0I0E6-F1
#
_entry.id   AF-A0A1G0I0E6-F1
#
_cell.length_a   1.000
_cell.length_b   1.000
_cell.length_c   1.000
_cell.angle_alpha   90.00
_cell.angle_beta   90.00
_cell.angle_gamma   90.00
#
_symmetry.space_group_name_H-M   'P 1'
#
loop_
_entity.id
_entity.type
_entity.pdbx_description
1 polymer ?
#
loop_
_entity_poly.entity_id
_entity_poly.type
_entity_poly.pdbx_seq_one_letter_code
_entity_poly.pdbx_strand_id
1 'polypeptide(L)' 'MLKPERPTDLALLAGISISYASEILGGTRKPSRPLAIHIFQKTGWRHDSITDLTDEQIDLLSQIEPYPSSEAAA' A
#
# COMPACT_ATOMS: atom_id res chain seq x y z
N MET A 1 -3.22 13.10 -3.07
CA MET A 1 -4.32 12.87 -2.12
C MET A 1 -3.77 12.85 -0.70
N LEU A 2 -4.62 13.05 0.32
CA LEU A 2 -4.23 13.05 1.73
C LEU A 2 -4.02 11.61 2.25
N LYS A 3 -3.06 11.44 3.17
CA LYS A 3 -2.81 10.19 3.89
C LYS A 3 -4.12 9.67 4.52
N PRO A 4 -4.44 8.36 4.45
CA PRO A 4 -5.59 7.81 5.15
C PRO A 4 -5.47 8.10 6.64
N GLU A 5 -6.46 8.80 7.21
CA GLU A 5 -6.41 9.20 8.64
C GLU A 5 -6.86 8.07 9.56
N ARG A 6 -7.67 7.13 9.05
CA ARG A 6 -8.25 6.04 9.84
C ARG A 6 -7.74 4.68 9.36
N PRO A 7 -7.25 3.82 10.27
CA PRO A 7 -6.84 2.45 9.94
C PRO A 7 -7.92 1.64 9.23
N THR A 8 -9.19 1.87 9.55
CA THR A 8 -10.34 1.21 8.92
C THR A 8 -10.44 1.52 7.42
N ASP A 9 -10.13 2.76 7.02
CA ASP A 9 -10.23 3.18 5.62
C ASP A 9 -9.12 2.55 4.79
N LEU A 10 -7.88 2.58 5.33
CA LEU A 10 -6.75 1.94 4.69
C LEU A 10 -6.94 0.42 4.59
N ALA A 11 -7.43 -0.22 5.65
CA ALA A 11 -7.72 -1.64 5.67
C ALA A 11 -8.74 -2.04 4.59
N LEU A 12 -9.84 -1.29 4.49
CA LEU A 12 -10.89 -1.53 3.49
C LEU A 12 -10.37 -1.34 2.06
N LEU A 13 -9.65 -0.25 1.80
CA LEU A 13 -9.19 0.10 0.44
C LEU A 13 -8.05 -0.81 -0.05
N ALA A 14 -7.13 -1.19 0.84
CA ALA A 14 -5.96 -1.99 0.51
C ALA A 14 -6.13 -3.49 0.77
N GLY A 15 -7.28 -3.93 1.29
CA GLY A 15 -7.55 -5.34 1.57
C GLY A 15 -6.61 -5.97 2.61
N ILE A 16 -6.27 -5.22 3.66
CA ILE A 16 -5.41 -5.66 4.77
C ILE A 16 -6.16 -5.62 6.10
N SER A 17 -5.62 -6.23 7.15
CA SER A 17 -6.25 -6.15 8.47
C SER A 17 -6.15 -4.75 9.07
N ILE A 18 -7.14 -4.38 9.90
CA ILE A 18 -7.17 -3.07 10.59
C ILE A 18 -5.94 -2.88 11.47
N SER A 19 -5.52 -3.92 12.19
CA SER A 19 -4.30 -3.86 13.02
C SER A 19 -3.07 -3.56 12.18
N TYR A 20 -2.93 -4.21 11.01
CA TYR A 20 -1.80 -3.99 10.12
C TYR A 20 -1.82 -2.59 9.50
N ALA A 21 -3.00 -2.11 9.10
CA ALA A 21 -3.19 -0.74 8.65
C ALA A 21 -2.82 0.28 9.75
N SER A 22 -3.17 0.00 11.01
CA SER A 22 -2.81 0.85 12.15
C SER A 22 -1.29 0.91 12.37
N GLU A 23 -0.61 -0.24 12.29
CA GLU A 23 0.86 -0.31 12.40
C GLU A 23 1.56 0.47 11.28
N ILE A 24 1.04 0.42 10.06
CA ILE A 24 1.55 1.18 8.91
C ILE A 24 1.33 2.68 9.12
N LEU A 25 0.11 3.11 9.47
CA LEU A 25 -0.20 4.53 9.65
C LEU A 25 0.55 5.16 10.83
N GLY A 26 0.75 4.37 11.90
CA GLY A 26 1.52 4.72 13.09
C GLY A 26 3.04 4.61 12.91
N GLY A 27 3.53 4.13 11.77
CA GLY A 27 4.96 4.03 11.45
C GLY A 27 5.71 2.92 12.17
N THR A 28 5.02 2.08 12.95
CA THR A 28 5.62 0.91 13.62
C THR A 28 5.99 -0.18 12.62
N ARG A 29 5.29 -0.24 11.48
CA ARG A 29 5.55 -1.21 10.42
C ARG A 29 5.73 -0.54 9.08
N LYS A 30 6.80 -0.89 8.38
CA LYS A 30 7.02 -0.50 6.98
C LYS A 30 6.40 -1.56 6.06
N PRO A 31 5.43 -1.20 5.19
CA PRO A 31 4.90 -2.14 4.20
C PRO A 31 6.01 -2.55 3.22
N SER A 32 5.87 -3.74 2.65
CA SER A 32 6.70 -4.12 1.49
C SER A 32 6.42 -3.18 0.32
N ARG A 33 7.36 -3.04 -0.60
CA ARG A 33 7.21 -2.17 -1.77
C ARG A 33 6.00 -2.54 -2.65
N PRO A 34 5.71 -3.83 -2.96
CA PRO A 34 4.49 -4.21 -3.67
C PRO A 34 3.22 -3.76 -2.94
N LEU A 35 3.17 -3.91 -1.62
CA LEU A 35 2.02 -3.46 -0.82
C LEU A 35 1.91 -1.92 -0.81
N ALA A 36 3.03 -1.21 -0.70
CA ALA A 36 3.03 0.26 -0.74
C ALA A 36 2.52 0.79 -2.10
N ILE A 37 2.92 0.15 -3.20
CA ILE A 37 2.42 0.46 -4.55
C ILE A 37 0.92 0.16 -4.64
N HIS A 38 0.47 -1.00 -4.13
CA HIS A 38 -0.94 -1.33 -4.07
C HIS A 38 -1.77 -0.31 -3.27
N ILE A 39 -1.28 0.08 -2.09
CA ILE A 39 -1.91 1.13 -1.27
C ILE A 39 -1.97 2.44 -2.06
N PHE A 40 -0.90 2.85 -2.73
CA PHE A 40 -0.87 4.05 -3.56
C PHE A 40 -1.91 4.00 -4.67
N GLN A 41 -2.02 2.88 -5.39
CA GLN A 41 -3.02 2.73 -6.46
C GLN A 41 -4.47 2.81 -5.95
N LYS A 42 -4.74 2.32 -4.72
CA LYS A 42 -6.09 2.30 -4.13
C LYS A 42 -6.47 3.60 -3.43
N THR A 43 -5.50 4.34 -2.91
CA THR A 43 -5.75 5.48 -2.01
C THR A 43 -5.17 6.80 -2.51
N GLY A 44 -4.30 6.75 -3.52
CA GLY A 44 -3.51 7.91 -3.98
C GLY A 44 -2.46 8.39 -2.98
N TRP A 45 -2.23 7.67 -1.88
CA TRP A 45 -1.23 8.01 -0.87
C TRP A 45 0.11 7.32 -1.14
N ARG A 46 1.18 8.11 -1.26
CA ARG A 46 2.56 7.60 -1.35
C ARG A 46 3.13 7.41 0.05
N HIS A 47 3.35 6.17 0.43
CA HIS A 47 4.07 5.83 1.67
C HIS A 47 5.56 6.14 1.50
N ASP A 48 6.27 6.46 2.60
CA ASP A 48 7.71 6.80 2.61
C ASP A 48 8.60 5.73 1.94
N SER A 49 8.13 4.49 1.85
CA SER A 49 8.83 3.41 1.15
C SER A 49 8.88 3.55 -0.37
N ILE A 50 8.06 4.43 -0.95
CA ILE A 50 7.95 4.68 -2.39
C ILE A 50 7.92 6.17 -2.73
N THR A 51 8.14 7.06 -1.76
CA THR A 51 8.02 8.51 -1.97
C THR A 51 9.06 9.08 -2.93
N ASP A 52 10.21 8.42 -3.05
CA ASP A 52 11.30 8.82 -3.94
C ASP A 52 11.18 8.20 -5.35
N LEU A 53 10.13 7.42 -5.60
CA LEU A 53 9.89 6.79 -6.90
C LEU A 53 9.05 7.69 -7.80
N THR A 54 9.40 7.73 -9.08
CA THR A 54 8.56 8.37 -10.11
C THR A 54 7.35 7.49 -10.42
N ASP A 55 6.34 8.08 -11.06
CA ASP A 55 5.15 7.33 -11.47
C ASP A 55 5.52 6.23 -12.48
N GLU A 56 6.45 6.49 -13.40
CA GLU A 56 6.93 5.48 -14.35
C GLU A 56 7.64 4.31 -13.64
N GLN A 57 8.40 4.59 -12.58
CA GLN A 57 9.05 3.56 -11.78
C GLN A 57 8.02 2.73 -11.00
N ILE A 58 7.02 3.39 -10.42
CA ILE A 58 5.90 2.72 -9.74
C ILE A 58 5.16 1.80 -10.71
N ASP A 59 4.86 2.29 -11.92
CA ASP A 59 4.17 1.53 -12.96
C ASP A 59 4.97 0.30 -13.38
N LEU A 60 6.27 0.47 -13.63
CA LEU A 60 7.17 -0.65 -13.96
C LEU A 60 7.21 -1.69 -12.83
N LEU A 61 7.38 -1.24 -11.58
CA LEU A 61 7.49 -2.13 -10.43
C LEU A 61 6.18 -2.88 -10.16
N SER A 62 5.03 -2.26 -10.42
CA SER A 62 3.72 -2.91 -10.30
C SER A 62 3.55 -4.10 -11.24
N GLN A 63 4.26 -4.11 -12.38
CA GLN A 63 4.24 -5.19 -13.36
C GLN A 63 5.20 -6.33 -13.00
N ILE A 64 6.36 -6.01 -12.42
CA ILE A 64 7.41 -6.98 -12.10
C ILE A 64 7.15 -7.67 -10.75
N GLU A 65 6.65 -6.92 -9.76
CA GLU A 65 6.39 -7.41 -8.40
C GLU A 65 4.93 -7.07 -7.98
N PRO A 66 3.92 -7.73 -8.59
CA PRO A 66 2.54 -7.48 -8.21
C PRO A 66 2.28 -7.89 -6.76
N TYR A 67 1.49 -7.09 -6.03
CA TYR A 67 0.99 -7.50 -4.73
C TYR A 67 0.03 -8.68 -4.91
N PRO A 68 0.28 -9.84 -4.26
CA PRO A 68 -0.57 -11.01 -4.44
C PRO A 68 -1.99 -10.70 -3.95
N SER A 69 -2.99 -10.82 -4.82
CA SER A 69 -4.37 -10.81 -4.36
C SER A 69 -4.61 -12.09 -3.55
N SER A 70 -5.29 -11.99 -2.41
CA SER A 70 -5.71 -13.16 -1.64
C SER A 70 -6.63 -14.10 -2.45
N GLU A 71 -7.13 -13.64 -3.60
CA GLU A 71 -7.96 -14.40 -4.53
C GLU A 71 -7.17 -15.46 -5.32
N ALA A 72 -5.86 -15.29 -5.48
CA ALA A 72 -4.99 -16.27 -6.16
C ALA A 72 -4.58 -17.45 -5.25
N ALA A 73 -5.01 -17.47 -3.99
CA ALA A 73 -4.63 -18.47 -2.99
C ALA A 73 -5.81 -19.32 -2.49
N ALA A 74 -6.91 -19.41 -3.26
CA ALA A 74 -8.10 -20.19 -2.96
C ALA A 74 -8.28 -21.37 -3.93
#